data_AF-A0A848TAA1-F1
#
_entry.id   AF-A0A848TAA1-F1
#
_cell.length_a   1.000
_cell.length_b   1.000
_cell.length_c   1.000
_cell.angle_alpha   90.00
_cell.angle_beta   90.00
_cell.angle_gamma   90.00
#
_symmetry.space_group_name_H-M   'P 1'
#
loop_
_entity.id
_entity.type
_entity.pdbx_description
1 polymer ?
#
loop_
_entity_poly.entity_id
_entity_poly.type
_entity_poly.pdbx_seq_one_letter_code
_entity_poly.pdbx_strand_id
1 'polypeptide(L)'
;MGLGLTVGILADLDRNDAEGAEWVRDELSATNDALRHNNLPTHEEPTDCEVWSVDGYGYSGLHALREVAGRVWAGKPVPRDALLDGSDTPYNEALFEAALPELTNGAAKGLFARLFGKSRAKHLPFLHLVCHSDVQGYYVPVDFAVPVMPDEMDDDTAHLWPLGSAPALAREIAELFGILEIPADLTAASQTMQDAMEKPDADPDLPLWRAQPIATYSALILREACAASARTGAAISFG
;
A
#
# COMPACT_ATOMS: atom_id res chain seq x y z
N MET A 1 12.22 14.44 -3.82
CA MET A 1 12.05 13.21 -4.62
C MET A 1 10.65 12.73 -4.29
N GLY A 2 9.75 12.70 -5.27
CA GLY A 2 8.38 12.23 -5.05
C GLY A 2 8.38 10.71 -4.99
N LEU A 3 7.45 10.13 -4.23
CA LEU A 3 7.22 8.69 -4.23
C LEU A 3 6.51 8.31 -5.53
N GLY A 4 7.18 7.59 -6.44
CA GLY A 4 6.58 7.07 -7.65
C GLY A 4 5.93 5.71 -7.42
N LEU A 5 4.88 5.40 -8.18
CA LEU A 5 4.34 4.06 -8.28
C LEU A 5 4.49 3.58 -9.72
N THR A 6 4.98 2.36 -9.89
CA THR A 6 5.08 1.70 -11.19
C THR A 6 4.52 0.29 -11.11
N VAL A 7 3.72 -0.10 -12.11
CA VAL A 7 3.28 -1.47 -12.33
C VAL A 7 3.87 -1.94 -13.66
N GLY A 8 4.57 -3.07 -13.64
CA GLY A 8 5.33 -3.58 -14.79
C GLY A 8 6.75 -3.00 -14.88
N ILE A 9 7.39 -2.71 -13.75
CA ILE A 9 8.74 -2.12 -13.71
C ILE A 9 9.77 -3.00 -14.44
N LEU A 10 9.69 -4.33 -14.31
CA LEU A 10 10.61 -5.23 -14.99
C LEU A 10 10.43 -5.19 -16.53
N ALA A 11 9.18 -5.12 -17.00
CA ALA A 11 8.89 -5.00 -18.43
C ALA A 11 9.38 -3.67 -19.03
N ASP A 12 9.43 -2.59 -18.25
CA ASP A 12 10.03 -1.32 -18.65
C ASP A 12 11.56 -1.42 -18.72
N LEU A 13 12.18 -1.89 -17.63
CA LEU A 13 13.64 -1.97 -17.52
C LEU A 13 14.24 -2.94 -18.54
N ASP A 14 13.62 -4.08 -18.82
CA ASP A 14 14.11 -5.01 -19.86
C ASP A 14 14.26 -4.36 -21.25
N ARG A 15 13.51 -3.28 -21.52
CA ARG A 15 13.58 -2.53 -22.78
C ARG A 15 14.55 -1.37 -22.73
N ASN A 16 14.72 -0.76 -21.56
CA ASN A 16 15.33 0.56 -21.41
C ASN A 16 16.62 0.58 -20.57
N ASP A 17 16.79 -0.37 -19.65
CA ASP A 17 17.89 -0.43 -18.68
C ASP A 17 18.13 -1.88 -18.18
N ALA A 18 19.08 -2.57 -18.82
CA ALA A 18 19.41 -3.95 -18.48
C ALA A 18 20.00 -4.12 -17.07
N GLU A 19 20.76 -3.12 -16.58
CA GLU A 19 21.35 -3.17 -15.23
C GLU A 19 20.27 -3.04 -14.17
N GLY A 20 19.36 -2.06 -14.34
CA GLY A 20 18.17 -1.94 -13.49
C GLY A 20 17.30 -3.20 -13.52
N ALA A 21 17.15 -3.83 -14.69
CA ALA A 21 16.36 -5.06 -14.82
C ALA A 21 16.99 -6.25 -14.08
N GLU A 22 18.32 -6.38 -14.08
CA GLU A 22 19.03 -7.39 -13.29
C GLU A 22 18.81 -7.16 -11.79
N TRP A 23 18.92 -5.90 -11.34
CA TRP A 23 18.69 -5.56 -9.93
C TRP A 23 17.26 -5.88 -9.46
N VAL A 24 16.25 -5.50 -10.24
CA VAL A 24 14.84 -5.84 -9.93
C VAL A 24 14.62 -7.35 -9.90
N ARG A 25 15.29 -8.14 -10.75
CA ARG A 25 15.18 -9.61 -10.71
C ARG A 25 15.73 -10.18 -9.41
N ASP A 26 16.84 -9.65 -8.91
CA ASP A 26 17.41 -10.08 -7.63
C ASP A 26 16.46 -9.76 -6.46
N GLU A 27 15.86 -8.57 -6.45
CA GLU A 27 14.85 -8.19 -5.44
C GLU A 27 13.60 -9.08 -5.50
N LEU A 28 13.12 -9.41 -6.69
CA LEU A 28 11.99 -10.33 -6.89
C LEU A 28 12.34 -11.77 -6.48
N SER A 29 13.61 -12.17 -6.62
CA SER A 29 14.08 -13.46 -6.09
C SER A 29 14.00 -13.49 -4.56
N ALA A 30 14.48 -12.44 -3.88
CA ALA A 30 14.39 -12.31 -2.42
C ALA A 30 12.93 -12.28 -1.94
N THR A 31 12.07 -11.52 -2.64
CA THR A 31 10.60 -11.50 -2.44
C THR A 31 10.01 -12.91 -2.49
N ASN A 32 10.39 -13.70 -3.49
CA ASN A 32 9.92 -15.07 -3.64
C ASN A 32 10.40 -16.02 -2.54
N ASP A 33 11.62 -15.85 -2.04
CA ASP A 33 12.12 -16.64 -0.93
C ASP A 33 11.34 -16.35 0.36
N ALA A 34 11.01 -15.08 0.64
CA ALA A 34 10.16 -14.71 1.76
C ALA A 34 8.73 -15.28 1.63
N LEU A 35 8.14 -15.25 0.42
CA LEU A 35 6.84 -15.87 0.15
C LEU A 35 6.87 -17.38 0.39
N ARG A 36 7.88 -18.10 -0.13
CA ARG A 36 8.05 -19.55 0.09
C ARG A 36 8.19 -19.89 1.57
N HIS A 37 9.00 -19.13 2.30
CA HIS A 37 9.19 -19.32 3.74
C HIS A 37 7.85 -19.21 4.49
N ASN A 38 6.99 -18.28 4.07
CA ASN A 38 5.66 -18.08 4.64
C ASN A 38 4.59 -19.04 4.10
N ASN A 39 4.97 -20.07 3.32
CA ASN A 39 4.07 -21.03 2.66
C ASN A 39 3.03 -20.35 1.75
N LEU A 40 3.42 -19.25 1.12
CA LEU A 40 2.62 -18.52 0.14
C LEU A 40 3.06 -18.89 -1.29
N PRO A 41 2.17 -18.76 -2.28
CA PRO A 41 2.57 -18.85 -3.68
C PRO A 41 3.65 -17.82 -4.02
N THR A 42 4.61 -18.24 -4.85
CA THR A 42 5.59 -17.33 -5.44
C THR A 42 4.94 -16.46 -6.50
N HIS A 43 5.58 -15.34 -6.79
CA HIS A 43 5.24 -14.39 -7.82
C HIS A 43 6.25 -14.44 -8.97
N GLU A 44 5.77 -14.52 -10.21
CA GLU A 44 6.59 -14.41 -11.42
C GLU A 44 6.25 -13.08 -12.10
N GLU A 45 7.16 -12.11 -12.01
CA GLU A 45 6.95 -10.78 -12.58
C GLU A 45 6.91 -10.86 -14.12
N PRO A 46 5.87 -10.35 -14.78
CA PRO A 46 5.80 -10.31 -16.24
C PRO A 46 6.92 -9.46 -16.85
N THR A 47 7.61 -10.00 -17.85
CA THR A 47 8.63 -9.27 -18.64
C THR A 47 8.02 -8.58 -19.87
N ASP A 48 6.76 -8.85 -20.18
CA ASP A 48 6.04 -8.23 -21.29
C ASP A 48 4.58 -7.92 -20.89
N CYS A 49 4.34 -6.69 -20.47
CA CYS A 49 3.01 -6.19 -20.14
C CYS A 49 2.87 -4.69 -20.43
N GLU A 50 1.65 -4.18 -20.27
CA GLU A 50 1.42 -2.73 -20.20
C GLU A 50 2.08 -2.17 -18.94
N VAL A 51 2.82 -1.08 -19.09
CA VAL A 51 3.44 -0.35 -17.98
C VAL A 51 2.52 0.78 -17.57
N TRP A 52 2.24 0.88 -16.28
CA TRP A 52 1.51 2.00 -15.69
C TRP A 52 2.39 2.66 -14.65
N SER A 53 2.47 3.98 -14.66
CA SER A 53 3.19 4.73 -13.63
C SER A 53 2.54 6.06 -13.32
N VAL A 54 2.75 6.55 -12.10
CA VAL A 54 2.28 7.86 -11.64
C VAL A 54 3.17 8.40 -10.54
N ASP A 55 3.34 9.72 -10.54
CA ASP A 55 3.96 10.41 -9.42
C ASP A 55 2.94 10.57 -8.28
N GLY A 56 3.34 10.15 -7.07
CA GLY A 56 2.61 10.41 -5.84
C GLY A 56 2.75 11.87 -5.37
N TYR A 57 1.99 12.23 -4.34
CA TYR A 57 2.09 13.54 -3.70
C TYR A 57 3.21 13.57 -2.63
N GLY A 58 4.42 13.19 -3.02
CA GLY A 58 5.53 12.95 -2.09
C GLY A 58 5.17 11.97 -0.96
N TYR A 59 5.95 11.97 0.13
CA TYR A 59 5.67 11.14 1.30
C TYR A 59 4.43 11.59 2.08
N SER A 60 4.17 12.90 2.08
CA SER A 60 3.03 13.51 2.78
C SER A 60 1.68 12.97 2.30
N GLY A 61 1.54 12.65 1.00
CA GLY A 61 0.33 12.04 0.46
C GLY A 61 -0.03 10.71 1.13
N LEU A 62 0.95 9.80 1.19
CA LEU A 62 0.76 8.48 1.79
C LEU A 62 0.51 8.59 3.30
N HIS A 63 1.23 9.47 3.98
CA HIS A 63 1.06 9.73 5.42
C HIS A 63 -0.33 10.28 5.74
N ALA A 64 -0.87 11.19 4.91
CA ALA A 64 -2.23 11.69 5.06
C ALA A 64 -3.28 10.57 4.95
N LEU A 65 -3.13 9.68 3.97
CA LEU A 65 -4.04 8.54 3.80
C LEU A 65 -3.94 7.54 4.97
N ARG A 66 -2.73 7.28 5.46
CA ARG A 66 -2.52 6.42 6.63
C ARG A 66 -3.09 7.03 7.91
N GLU A 67 -3.03 8.35 8.05
CA GLU A 67 -3.67 9.06 9.16
C GLU A 67 -5.20 8.93 9.12
N VAL A 68 -5.81 8.94 7.93
CA VAL A 68 -7.24 8.59 7.76
C VAL A 68 -7.51 7.17 8.26
N ALA A 69 -6.70 6.19 7.84
CA ALA A 69 -6.84 4.79 8.27
C ALA A 69 -6.69 4.63 9.79
N GLY A 70 -5.70 5.29 10.38
CA GLY A 70 -5.47 5.32 11.83
C GLY A 70 -6.65 5.91 12.60
N ARG A 71 -7.22 7.02 12.12
CA ARG A 71 -8.41 7.64 12.75
C ARG A 71 -9.60 6.72 12.75
N VAL A 72 -9.87 6.07 11.61
CA VAL A 72 -10.97 5.11 11.45
C VAL A 72 -10.80 3.96 12.44
N TRP A 73 -9.60 3.39 12.51
CA TRP A 73 -9.27 2.34 13.47
C TRP A 73 -9.49 2.80 14.93
N ALA A 74 -9.08 4.01 15.26
CA ALA A 74 -9.25 4.60 16.59
C ALA A 74 -10.69 5.05 16.92
N GLY A 75 -11.65 4.83 16.01
CA GLY A 75 -13.05 5.27 16.15
C GLY A 75 -13.19 6.80 16.16
N LYS A 76 -12.26 7.51 15.53
CA LYS A 76 -12.26 8.97 15.39
C LYS A 76 -12.79 9.38 14.02
N PRO A 77 -13.54 10.50 13.95
CA PRO A 77 -13.96 11.03 12.66
C PRO A 77 -12.76 11.55 11.86
N VAL A 78 -12.86 11.42 10.55
CA VAL A 78 -12.01 12.17 9.60
C VAL A 78 -12.49 13.62 9.61
N PRO A 79 -11.61 14.61 9.84
CA PRO A 79 -12.01 16.01 9.88
C PRO A 79 -12.48 16.50 8.51
N ARG A 80 -13.36 17.50 8.49
CA ARG A 80 -13.75 18.25 7.27
C ARG A 80 -13.27 19.70 7.32
N ASP A 81 -13.04 20.20 8.53
CA ASP A 81 -12.65 21.56 8.88
C ASP A 81 -11.13 21.71 9.09
N ALA A 82 -10.38 20.63 8.95
CA ALA A 82 -8.92 20.63 9.04
C ALA A 82 -8.34 19.64 8.02
N LEU A 83 -7.36 20.11 7.24
CA LEU A 83 -6.67 19.29 6.26
C LEU A 83 -5.69 18.33 6.96
N LEU A 84 -5.77 17.05 6.60
CA LEU A 84 -4.72 16.07 6.90
C LEU A 84 -3.68 16.15 5.79
N ASP A 85 -2.58 16.85 6.05
CA ASP A 85 -1.50 17.05 5.09
C ASP A 85 -0.35 16.02 5.22
N GLY A 86 -0.48 15.08 6.17
CA GLY A 86 0.51 14.04 6.43
C GLY A 86 1.69 14.49 7.28
N SER A 87 1.71 15.72 7.80
CA SER A 87 2.78 16.21 8.68
C SER A 87 2.60 15.84 10.16
N ASP A 88 1.35 15.67 10.61
CA ASP A 88 0.97 15.26 11.97
C ASP A 88 0.10 14.00 11.87
N THR A 89 0.69 12.84 12.19
CA THR A 89 0.03 11.54 11.97
C THR A 89 -0.03 10.65 13.22
N PRO A 90 -0.54 11.14 14.36
CA PRO A 90 -0.51 10.40 15.62
C PRO A 90 -1.38 9.13 15.58
N TYR A 91 -2.42 9.10 14.75
CA TYR A 91 -3.29 7.92 14.64
C TYR A 91 -2.71 6.87 13.68
N ASN A 92 -2.01 7.31 12.61
CA ASN A 92 -1.18 6.42 11.81
C ASN A 92 -0.13 5.73 12.67
N GLU A 93 0.65 6.50 13.43
CA GLU A 93 1.71 5.98 14.30
C GLU A 93 1.15 4.96 15.31
N ALA A 94 0.04 5.29 15.97
CA ALA A 94 -0.61 4.38 16.91
C ALA A 94 -1.10 3.07 16.24
N LEU A 95 -1.62 3.15 15.02
CA LEU A 95 -2.05 1.96 14.27
C LEU A 95 -0.84 1.12 13.83
N PHE A 96 0.23 1.76 13.34
CA PHE A 96 1.46 1.08 12.99
C PHE A 96 2.06 0.33 14.19
N GLU A 97 2.17 0.98 15.34
CA GLU A 97 2.65 0.35 16.58
C GLU A 97 1.78 -0.84 16.99
N ALA A 98 0.45 -0.72 16.88
CA ALA A 98 -0.48 -1.81 17.17
C ALA A 98 -0.35 -2.99 16.19
N ALA A 99 0.10 -2.73 14.96
CA ALA A 99 0.29 -3.73 13.90
C ALA A 99 1.61 -4.52 14.01
N LEU A 100 2.65 -3.96 14.65
CA LEU A 100 3.97 -4.60 14.78
C LEU A 100 3.93 -6.06 15.30
N PRO A 101 3.10 -6.42 16.31
CA PRO A 101 3.00 -7.81 16.75
C PRO A 101 2.44 -8.74 15.66
N GLU A 102 1.64 -8.26 14.73
CA GLU A 102 1.10 -9.11 13.65
C GLU A 102 2.15 -9.43 12.59
N LEU A 103 3.03 -8.47 12.28
CA LEU A 103 4.13 -8.62 11.33
C LEU A 103 5.22 -9.59 11.84
N THR A 104 5.47 -9.59 13.15
CA THR A 104 6.61 -10.29 13.76
C THR A 104 6.27 -11.68 14.32
N ASN A 105 4.98 -12.00 14.54
CA ASN A 105 4.56 -13.27 15.16
C ASN A 105 4.32 -14.44 14.17
N GLY A 106 4.84 -14.35 12.94
CA GLY A 106 4.73 -15.42 11.93
C GLY A 106 5.37 -16.75 12.36
N ALA A 107 6.51 -16.70 13.05
CA ALA A 107 7.31 -17.88 13.37
C ALA A 107 6.70 -18.83 14.44
N ALA A 108 5.81 -18.34 15.32
CA ALA A 108 5.32 -19.14 16.47
C ALA A 108 4.07 -20.00 16.18
N LYS A 109 3.45 -19.87 15.00
CA LYS A 109 2.10 -20.45 14.74
C LYS A 109 2.11 -21.90 14.24
N GLY A 110 3.27 -22.50 13.95
CA GLY A 110 3.35 -23.80 13.25
C GLY A 110 2.90 -25.05 14.02
N LEU A 111 3.00 -25.07 15.36
CA LEU A 111 2.73 -26.29 16.14
C LEU A 111 1.49 -26.22 17.05
N PHE A 112 1.26 -25.10 17.75
CA PHE A 112 0.20 -25.01 18.76
C PHE A 112 -1.17 -24.57 18.21
N ALA A 113 -1.22 -23.85 17.08
CA ALA A 113 -2.48 -23.42 16.46
C ALA A 113 -3.28 -24.58 15.81
N ARG A 114 -2.59 -25.67 15.43
CA ARG A 114 -3.21 -26.85 14.82
C ARG A 114 -4.06 -27.68 15.79
N LEU A 115 -3.83 -27.58 17.11
CA LEU A 115 -4.54 -28.40 18.11
C LEU A 115 -5.79 -27.76 18.71
N PHE A 116 -5.90 -26.44 18.67
CA PHE A 116 -7.04 -25.72 19.24
C PHE A 116 -7.57 -24.71 18.25
N GLY A 117 -8.48 -25.17 17.39
CA GLY A 117 -9.29 -24.33 16.51
C GLY A 117 -10.10 -23.32 17.30
N LYS A 118 -9.47 -22.19 17.64
CA LYS A 118 -10.14 -20.99 18.15
C LYS A 118 -10.26 -20.03 16.98
N SER A 119 -11.44 -19.44 16.85
CA SER A 119 -11.79 -18.35 15.93
C SER A 119 -10.54 -17.59 15.47
N ARG A 120 -10.26 -17.60 14.16
CA ARG A 120 -9.18 -16.80 13.55
C ARG A 120 -9.35 -15.39 14.10
N ALA A 121 -8.45 -14.94 14.98
CA ALA A 121 -8.52 -13.58 15.50
C ALA A 121 -8.57 -12.65 14.28
N LYS A 122 -9.52 -11.71 14.27
CA LYS A 122 -9.64 -10.76 13.16
C LYS A 122 -8.36 -9.91 13.19
N HIS A 123 -7.60 -9.95 12.10
CA HIS A 123 -6.44 -9.08 11.90
C HIS A 123 -6.85 -7.61 12.04
N LEU A 124 -5.92 -6.75 12.46
CA LEU A 124 -6.11 -5.30 12.39
C LEU A 124 -6.44 -4.87 10.94
N PRO A 125 -7.24 -3.80 10.78
CA PRO A 125 -7.52 -3.25 9.45
C PRO A 125 -6.31 -2.50 8.90
N PHE A 126 -6.27 -2.31 7.58
CA PHE A 126 -5.29 -1.44 6.88
C PHE A 126 -3.81 -1.84 7.06
N LEU A 127 -3.53 -3.13 7.33
CA LEU A 127 -2.17 -3.61 7.56
C LEU A 127 -1.27 -3.40 6.34
N HIS A 128 -1.78 -3.67 5.14
CA HIS A 128 -0.98 -3.53 3.92
C HIS A 128 -0.67 -2.07 3.63
N LEU A 129 -1.64 -1.16 3.84
CA LEU A 129 -1.43 0.28 3.68
C LEU A 129 -0.44 0.85 4.71
N VAL A 130 -0.60 0.53 5.99
CA VAL A 130 0.11 1.21 7.10
C VAL A 130 1.50 0.64 7.31
N CYS A 131 1.70 -0.66 7.11
CA CYS A 131 2.97 -1.30 7.42
C CYS A 131 3.98 -1.27 6.27
N HIS A 132 3.55 -1.11 5.01
CA HIS A 132 4.48 -1.06 3.88
C HIS A 132 5.44 0.14 4.00
N SER A 133 6.67 0.00 3.48
CA SER A 133 7.62 1.10 3.41
C SER A 133 7.06 2.28 2.59
N ASP A 134 7.36 3.50 2.99
CA ASP A 134 6.95 4.71 2.27
C ASP A 134 7.97 5.19 1.23
N VAL A 135 9.14 4.52 1.12
CA VAL A 135 10.23 4.91 0.22
C VAL A 135 10.40 3.93 -0.95
N GLN A 136 10.39 2.64 -0.66
CA GLN A 136 10.68 1.58 -1.62
C GLN A 136 10.00 0.28 -1.21
N GLY A 137 9.73 -0.62 -2.15
CA GLY A 137 9.20 -1.95 -1.87
C GLY A 137 8.12 -2.38 -2.85
N TYR A 138 7.51 -3.53 -2.57
CA TYR A 138 6.55 -4.16 -3.46
C TYR A 138 5.22 -4.50 -2.79
N TYR A 139 4.13 -4.31 -3.56
CA TYR A 139 2.91 -5.10 -3.40
C TYR A 139 2.83 -6.13 -4.52
N VAL A 140 2.88 -7.41 -4.19
CA VAL A 140 2.80 -8.49 -5.18
C VAL A 140 1.34 -8.89 -5.46
N PRO A 141 1.02 -9.43 -6.65
CA PRO A 141 -0.32 -9.90 -7.01
C PRO A 141 -0.65 -11.28 -6.38
N VAL A 142 -0.25 -11.49 -5.13
CA VAL A 142 -0.50 -12.71 -4.34
C VAL A 142 -1.33 -12.34 -3.13
N ASP A 143 -2.44 -13.04 -2.91
CA ASP A 143 -3.36 -12.72 -1.81
C ASP A 143 -2.91 -13.33 -0.48
N PHE A 144 -2.48 -12.48 0.45
CA PHE A 144 -2.20 -12.85 1.84
C PHE A 144 -2.68 -11.77 2.82
N ALA A 145 -3.01 -12.19 4.04
CA ALA A 145 -3.73 -11.36 5.01
C ALA A 145 -2.85 -10.36 5.76
N VAL A 146 -1.59 -10.71 6.05
CA VAL A 146 -0.66 -9.89 6.84
C VAL A 146 0.60 -9.67 6.00
N PRO A 147 1.15 -8.44 5.92
CA PRO A 147 2.39 -8.17 5.22
C PRO A 147 3.51 -9.12 5.64
N VAL A 148 4.32 -9.54 4.68
CA VAL A 148 5.37 -10.54 4.90
C VAL A 148 6.66 -9.84 5.29
N MET A 149 7.26 -10.34 6.36
CA MET A 149 8.64 -10.04 6.76
C MET A 149 9.50 -11.27 6.50
N PRO A 150 10.78 -11.10 6.12
CA PRO A 150 11.72 -12.19 6.13
C PRO A 150 12.06 -12.56 7.58
N ASP A 151 12.46 -13.80 7.81
CA ASP A 151 12.93 -14.27 9.13
C ASP A 151 14.25 -13.59 9.54
N GLU A 152 15.13 -13.37 8.57
CA GLU A 152 16.40 -12.67 8.73
C GLU A 152 16.40 -11.44 7.82
N MET A 153 16.78 -10.30 8.39
CA MET A 153 16.90 -9.05 7.66
C MET A 153 18.29 -8.95 7.05
N ASP A 154 18.38 -8.89 5.73
CA ASP A 154 19.60 -8.57 5.00
C ASP A 154 19.61 -7.06 4.70
N ASP A 155 20.71 -6.38 5.02
CA ASP A 155 20.88 -4.95 4.80
C ASP A 155 20.68 -4.58 3.31
N ASP A 156 21.06 -5.49 2.39
CA ASP A 156 20.93 -5.30 0.94
C ASP A 156 19.49 -5.43 0.43
N THR A 157 18.57 -5.99 1.23
CA THR A 157 17.15 -6.14 0.88
C THR A 157 16.20 -5.50 1.89
N ALA A 158 16.72 -4.81 2.90
CA ALA A 158 15.93 -4.28 4.02
C ALA A 158 14.81 -3.33 3.55
N HIS A 159 15.04 -2.63 2.44
CA HIS A 159 14.10 -1.70 1.83
C HIS A 159 12.88 -2.39 1.16
N LEU A 160 12.93 -3.71 0.94
CA LEU A 160 11.81 -4.47 0.36
C LEU A 160 10.68 -4.75 1.36
N TRP A 161 10.96 -4.61 2.65
CA TRP A 161 10.10 -5.13 3.71
C TRP A 161 9.42 -4.01 4.50
N PRO A 162 8.17 -4.22 4.96
CA PRO A 162 7.33 -5.39 4.76
C PRO A 162 6.78 -5.51 3.33
N LEU A 163 6.73 -6.75 2.82
CA LEU A 163 6.15 -7.06 1.52
C LEU A 163 4.62 -7.02 1.59
N GLY A 164 4.00 -6.24 0.71
CA GLY A 164 2.55 -6.08 0.63
C GLY A 164 1.85 -7.04 -0.34
N SER A 165 0.56 -7.24 -0.14
CA SER A 165 -0.35 -7.94 -1.07
C SER A 165 -1.21 -6.91 -1.81
N ALA A 166 -1.10 -6.85 -3.13
CA ALA A 166 -1.90 -5.95 -3.94
C ALA A 166 -3.41 -6.24 -3.82
N PRO A 167 -3.86 -7.52 -3.81
CA PRO A 167 -5.27 -7.85 -3.56
C PRO A 167 -5.78 -7.44 -2.17
N ALA A 168 -4.93 -7.53 -1.13
CA ALA A 168 -5.30 -7.10 0.21
C ALA A 168 -5.36 -5.58 0.33
N LEU A 169 -4.36 -4.88 -0.20
CA LEU A 169 -4.36 -3.43 -0.32
C LEU A 169 -5.61 -2.95 -1.08
N ALA A 170 -5.99 -3.59 -2.19
CA ALA A 170 -7.17 -3.20 -2.96
C ALA A 170 -8.46 -3.21 -2.12
N ARG A 171 -8.61 -4.18 -1.21
CA ARG A 171 -9.75 -4.26 -0.28
C ARG A 171 -9.70 -3.17 0.79
N GLU A 172 -8.52 -2.89 1.33
CA GLU A 172 -8.29 -1.80 2.29
C GLU A 172 -8.60 -0.43 1.67
N ILE A 173 -8.13 -0.19 0.45
CA ILE A 173 -8.42 1.02 -0.31
C ILE A 173 -9.92 1.12 -0.62
N ALA A 174 -10.58 0.03 -1.00
CA ALA A 174 -12.04 0.06 -1.24
C ALA A 174 -12.84 0.46 0.02
N GLU A 175 -12.41 0.06 1.21
CA GLU A 175 -13.00 0.51 2.48
C GLU A 175 -12.78 2.02 2.68
N LEU A 176 -11.55 2.50 2.45
CA LEU A 176 -11.21 3.92 2.56
C LEU A 176 -11.95 4.79 1.54
N PHE A 177 -12.26 4.28 0.35
CA PHE A 177 -13.11 4.97 -0.64
C PHE A 177 -14.50 5.28 -0.08
N GLY A 178 -15.11 4.31 0.61
CA GLY A 178 -16.41 4.51 1.25
C GLY A 178 -16.33 5.54 2.39
N ILE A 179 -15.27 5.49 3.19
CA ILE A 179 -15.04 6.41 4.31
C ILE A 179 -14.82 7.84 3.83
N LEU A 180 -14.01 8.02 2.79
CA LEU A 180 -13.71 9.32 2.20
C LEU A 180 -14.83 9.82 1.27
N GLU A 181 -15.92 9.08 1.10
CA GLU A 181 -17.04 9.47 0.22
C GLU A 181 -16.59 9.67 -1.25
N ILE A 182 -15.57 8.94 -1.69
CA ILE A 182 -14.98 9.12 -3.03
C ILE A 182 -15.97 8.65 -4.10
N PRO A 183 -16.35 9.49 -5.09
CA PRO A 183 -17.20 9.09 -6.19
C PRO A 183 -16.57 7.97 -7.02
N ALA A 184 -17.38 7.00 -7.46
CA ALA A 184 -16.88 5.83 -8.17
C ALA A 184 -16.14 6.16 -9.48
N ASP A 185 -16.56 7.23 -10.16
CA ASP A 185 -16.02 7.72 -11.43
C ASP A 185 -14.89 8.74 -11.27
N LEU A 186 -14.58 9.18 -10.05
CA LEU A 186 -13.45 10.07 -9.80
C LEU A 186 -12.13 9.33 -10.04
N THR A 187 -11.18 9.97 -10.72
CA THR A 187 -9.82 9.47 -10.98
C THR A 187 -8.78 10.49 -10.56
N ALA A 188 -7.53 10.04 -10.37
CA ALA A 188 -6.42 10.95 -10.03
C ALA A 188 -6.22 12.03 -11.12
N ALA A 189 -6.47 11.70 -12.39
CA ALA A 189 -6.35 12.60 -13.52
C ALA A 189 -7.58 13.53 -13.75
N SER A 190 -8.65 13.38 -12.98
CA SER A 190 -9.86 14.19 -13.16
C SER A 190 -9.59 15.66 -12.83
N GLN A 191 -10.07 16.60 -13.66
CA GLN A 191 -9.90 18.05 -13.41
C GLN A 191 -10.41 18.45 -12.01
N THR A 192 -11.53 17.87 -11.59
CA THR A 192 -12.10 18.13 -10.25
C THR A 192 -11.14 17.72 -9.12
N MET A 193 -10.36 16.64 -9.30
CA MET A 193 -9.33 16.24 -8.34
C MET A 193 -8.13 17.19 -8.38
N GLN A 194 -7.70 17.59 -9.58
CA GLN A 194 -6.60 18.55 -9.76
C GLN A 194 -6.93 19.91 -9.11
N ASP A 195 -8.14 20.43 -9.33
CA ASP A 195 -8.62 21.67 -8.71
C ASP A 195 -8.63 21.58 -7.17
N ALA A 196 -9.04 20.42 -6.63
CA ALA A 196 -9.08 20.19 -5.18
C ALA A 196 -7.68 20.08 -4.55
N MET A 197 -6.71 19.53 -5.29
CA MET A 197 -5.30 19.48 -4.87
C MET A 197 -4.63 20.85 -4.91
N GLU A 198 -4.91 21.65 -5.95
CA GLU A 198 -4.33 22.99 -6.12
C GLU A 198 -4.84 23.96 -5.05
N LYS A 199 -6.13 23.87 -4.71
CA LYS A 199 -6.76 24.72 -3.71
C LYS A 199 -7.58 23.89 -2.72
N PRO A 200 -6.91 23.24 -1.74
CA PRO A 200 -7.61 22.53 -0.68
C PRO A 200 -8.55 23.48 0.07
N ASP A 201 -9.77 23.02 0.32
CA ASP A 201 -10.79 23.78 1.05
C ASP A 201 -11.27 22.94 2.23
N ALA A 202 -11.23 23.52 3.42
CA ALA A 202 -11.62 22.87 4.66
C ALA A 202 -12.96 23.47 5.11
N ASP A 203 -14.03 22.88 4.63
CA ASP A 203 -15.40 23.30 4.91
C ASP A 203 -16.21 22.09 5.43
N PRO A 204 -16.85 22.19 6.62
CA PRO A 204 -17.70 21.14 7.19
C PRO A 204 -18.80 20.60 6.27
N ASP A 205 -19.27 21.40 5.31
CA ASP A 205 -20.34 21.05 4.38
C ASP A 205 -19.84 20.32 3.12
N LEU A 206 -18.52 20.20 2.94
CA LEU A 206 -17.94 19.46 1.82
C LEU A 206 -17.93 17.95 2.05
N PRO A 207 -18.06 17.15 0.97
CA PRO A 207 -17.79 15.71 1.06
C PRO A 207 -16.32 15.47 1.42
N LEU A 208 -16.06 14.39 2.17
CA LEU A 208 -14.73 14.12 2.73
C LEU A 208 -13.61 14.07 1.68
N TRP A 209 -13.88 13.53 0.50
CA TRP A 209 -12.87 13.43 -0.55
C TRP A 209 -12.35 14.80 -0.99
N ARG A 210 -13.19 15.84 -0.88
CA ARG A 210 -12.86 17.21 -1.26
C ARG A 210 -12.26 18.00 -0.11
N ALA A 211 -12.67 17.71 1.13
CA ALA A 211 -12.06 18.25 2.34
C ALA A 211 -10.67 17.63 2.63
N GLN A 212 -10.42 16.40 2.15
CA GLN A 212 -9.16 15.67 2.28
C GLN A 212 -8.57 15.31 0.90
N PRO A 213 -8.25 16.30 0.05
CA PRO A 213 -7.84 16.04 -1.32
C PRO A 213 -6.53 15.26 -1.41
N ILE A 214 -5.59 15.50 -0.48
CA ILE A 214 -4.28 14.83 -0.44
C ILE A 214 -4.45 13.31 -0.19
N ALA A 215 -5.15 12.94 0.87
CA ALA A 215 -5.45 11.53 1.16
C ALA A 215 -6.27 10.88 0.03
N THR A 216 -7.20 11.63 -0.55
CA THR A 216 -8.04 11.17 -1.68
C THR A 216 -7.20 10.87 -2.91
N TYR A 217 -6.27 11.75 -3.29
CA TYR A 217 -5.36 11.54 -4.42
C TYR A 217 -4.53 10.28 -4.21
N SER A 218 -3.96 10.10 -3.01
CA SER A 218 -3.23 8.87 -2.65
C SER A 218 -4.10 7.61 -2.73
N ALA A 219 -5.36 7.67 -2.30
CA ALA A 219 -6.27 6.54 -2.43
C ALA A 219 -6.58 6.22 -3.90
N LEU A 220 -6.79 7.25 -4.74
CA LEU A 220 -7.06 7.12 -6.17
C LEU A 220 -5.90 6.43 -6.91
N ILE A 221 -4.66 6.89 -6.71
CA ILE A 221 -3.49 6.30 -7.37
C ILE A 221 -3.24 4.87 -6.89
N LEU A 222 -3.46 4.55 -5.61
CA LEU A 222 -3.33 3.18 -5.10
C LEU A 222 -4.40 2.24 -5.67
N ARG A 223 -5.64 2.73 -5.82
CA ARG A 223 -6.71 1.97 -6.51
C ARG A 223 -6.33 1.69 -7.97
N GLU A 224 -5.81 2.70 -8.67
CA GLU A 224 -5.38 2.58 -10.07
C GLU A 224 -4.20 1.60 -10.21
N ALA A 225 -3.22 1.66 -9.30
CA ALA A 225 -2.11 0.72 -9.21
C ALA A 225 -2.58 -0.72 -8.94
N CYS A 226 -3.48 -0.91 -7.97
CA CYS A 226 -4.07 -2.22 -7.69
C CYS A 226 -4.83 -2.78 -8.91
N ALA A 227 -5.57 -1.92 -9.62
CA ALA A 227 -6.29 -2.32 -10.82
C ALA A 227 -5.33 -2.67 -11.97
N ALA A 228 -4.22 -1.94 -12.12
CA ALA A 228 -3.18 -2.26 -13.10
C ALA A 228 -2.51 -3.60 -12.77
N SER A 229 -2.09 -3.81 -11.51
CA SER A 229 -1.49 -5.06 -11.02
C SER A 229 -2.42 -6.26 -11.26
N ALA A 230 -3.72 -6.11 -10.98
CA ALA A 230 -4.71 -7.16 -11.25
C ALA A 230 -4.90 -7.49 -12.73
N ARG A 231 -4.72 -6.52 -13.64
CA ARG A 231 -4.84 -6.73 -15.10
C ARG A 231 -3.61 -7.39 -15.70
N THR A 232 -2.42 -6.96 -15.27
CA THR A 232 -1.15 -7.39 -15.88
C THR A 232 -0.54 -8.58 -15.18
N GLY A 233 -0.89 -8.81 -13.91
CA GLY A 233 -0.19 -9.75 -13.04
C GLY A 233 1.19 -9.25 -12.61
N ALA A 234 1.49 -7.96 -12.76
CA ALA A 234 2.74 -7.35 -12.30
C ALA A 234 2.61 -6.81 -10.87
N ALA A 235 3.73 -6.74 -10.15
CA ALA A 235 3.80 -6.11 -8.83
C ALA A 235 3.64 -4.59 -8.94
N ILE A 236 3.18 -3.97 -7.84
CA ILE A 236 3.25 -2.52 -7.64
C ILE A 236 4.60 -2.23 -6.99
N SER A 237 5.46 -1.50 -7.68
CA SER A 237 6.75 -1.03 -7.20
C SER A 237 6.65 0.40 -6.69
N PHE A 238 7.23 0.66 -5.52
CA PHE A 238 7.45 2.00 -4.98
C PHE A 238 8.91 2.40 -5.22
N GLY A 239 9.14 3.60 -5.75
CA GLY A 239 10.49 4.12 -6.03
C GLY A 239 10.49 5.41 -6.83
#